data_AF-F9UL90-F1
#
_entry.id   AF-F9UL90-F1
#
_cell.length_a   1.000
_cell.length_b   1.000
_cell.length_c   1.000
_cell.angle_alpha   90.00
_cell.angle_beta   90.00
_cell.angle_gamma   90.00
#
_symmetry.space_group_name_H-M   'P 1'
#
loop_
_entity.id
_entity.type
_entity.pdbx_description
1 polymer ?
#
loop_
_entity_poly.entity_id
_entity_poly.type
_entity_poly.pdbx_seq_one_letter_code
_entity_poly.pdbx_strand_id
1 'polypeptide(L)' 'MDNEISKYELIATMKKDIQTFMDSESMLYLKKDSYSTEEYDRMLTEVKDDLKTRLLQK' A
#
# COMPACT_ATOMS: atom_id res chain seq x y z
N MET A 1 -14.87 -26.30 -5.77
CA MET A 1 -14.94 -25.33 -6.89
C MET A 1 -13.85 -24.32 -6.60
N ASP A 2 -12.71 -24.48 -7.25
CA ASP A 2 -11.63 -23.50 -7.17
C ASP A 2 -12.14 -22.20 -7.80
N ASN A 3 -12.35 -21.19 -6.97
CA ASN A 3 -12.54 -19.82 -7.44
C ASN A 3 -11.16 -19.31 -7.87
N GLU A 4 -10.67 -19.80 -9.01
CA GLU A 4 -9.54 -19.16 -9.68
C GLU A 4 -9.95 -17.73 -10.04
N ILE A 5 -9.32 -16.76 -9.38
CA ILE A 5 -9.42 -15.35 -9.73
C ILE A 5 -8.94 -15.20 -11.18
N SER A 6 -9.76 -14.59 -12.03
CA SER A 6 -9.35 -14.35 -13.41
C SER A 6 -8.15 -13.42 -13.47
N LYS A 7 -7.32 -13.53 -14.51
CA LYS A 7 -6.17 -12.63 -14.73
C LYS A 7 -6.58 -11.14 -14.72
N TYR A 8 -7.78 -10.82 -15.18
CA TYR A 8 -8.31 -9.47 -15.17
C TYR A 8 -8.62 -8.97 -13.75
N GLU A 9 -9.22 -9.81 -12.92
CA GLU A 9 -9.51 -9.49 -11.51
C GLU A 9 -8.22 -9.37 -10.68
N LEU A 10 -7.21 -10.19 -10.99
CA LEU A 10 -5.88 -10.08 -10.38
C LEU A 10 -5.24 -8.72 -10.70
N ILE A 11 -5.21 -8.35 -11.99
CA ILE A 11 -4.68 -7.05 -12.44
C ILE A 11 -5.46 -5.89 -11.81
N ALA A 12 -6.78 -5.97 -11.77
CA ALA A 12 -7.62 -4.95 -11.16
C ALA A 12 -7.33 -4.79 -9.66
N THR A 13 -7.10 -5.90 -8.96
CA THR A 13 -6.75 -5.84 -7.54
C THR A 13 -5.36 -5.22 -7.33
N MET A 14 -4.36 -5.64 -8.09
CA MET A 14 -3.01 -5.07 -8.00
C MET A 14 -3.03 -3.56 -8.26
N LYS A 15 -3.80 -3.08 -9.24
CA LYS A 15 -3.97 -1.65 -9.51
C LYS A 15 -4.58 -0.91 -8.31
N LYS A 16 -5.60 -1.50 -7.69
CA LYS A 16 -6.26 -0.93 -6.51
C LYS A 16 -5.30 -0.84 -5.31
N ASP A 17 -4.51 -1.88 -5.09
CA ASP A 17 -3.55 -1.92 -3.99
C ASP A 17 -2.43 -0.88 -4.20
N ILE A 18 -1.92 -0.75 -5.42
CA ILE A 18 -0.94 0.29 -5.78
C ILE A 18 -1.52 1.70 -5.60
N GLN A 19 -2.75 1.94 -6.05
CA GLN A 19 -3.41 3.24 -5.88
C GLN A 19 -3.56 3.59 -4.38
N THR A 20 -4.01 2.62 -3.58
CA THR A 20 -4.18 2.79 -2.13
C THR A 20 -2.85 3.15 -1.45
N PHE A 21 -1.74 2.53 -1.88
CA PHE A 21 -0.41 2.87 -1.40
C PHE A 21 -0.02 4.30 -1.78
N MET A 22 -0.17 4.69 -3.05
CA MET A 22 0.16 6.05 -3.50
C MET A 22 -0.63 7.12 -2.74
N ASP A 23 -1.92 6.89 -2.50
CA ASP A 23 -2.77 7.80 -1.74
C ASP A 23 -2.28 7.93 -0.29
N SER A 24 -1.92 6.81 0.34
CA SER A 24 -1.44 6.78 1.73
C SER A 24 -0.07 7.45 1.89
N GLU A 25 0.88 7.15 1.01
CA GLU A 25 2.20 7.77 1.00
C GLU A 25 2.11 9.28 0.72
N SER A 26 1.25 9.69 -0.22
CA SER A 26 1.01 11.11 -0.52
C SER A 26 0.45 11.86 0.70
N MET A 27 -0.52 11.28 1.40
CA MET A 27 -1.09 11.86 2.61
C MET A 27 -0.07 11.96 3.75
N LEU A 28 0.80 10.96 3.91
CA LEU A 28 1.89 10.99 4.88
C LEU A 28 2.90 12.09 4.52
N TYR A 29 3.31 12.18 3.25
CA TYR A 29 4.24 13.20 2.76
C TYR A 29 3.72 14.63 2.99
N LEU A 30 2.43 14.87 2.71
CA LEU A 30 1.79 16.17 2.96
C LEU A 30 1.78 16.58 4.43
N LYS A 31 1.88 15.61 5.34
CA LYS A 31 1.90 15.82 6.79
C LYS A 31 3.29 15.65 7.40
N LYS A 32 4.34 15.50 6.59
CA LYS A 32 5.70 15.19 7.08
C LYS A 32 6.18 16.16 8.16
N ASP A 33 5.86 17.45 8.01
CA ASP A 33 6.30 18.51 8.94
C ASP A 33 5.55 18.48 10.28
N SER A 34 4.48 17.67 10.38
CA SER A 34 3.73 17.42 11.62
C SER A 34 4.31 16.25 12.45
N TYR A 35 5.33 15.56 11.93
CA TYR A 35 5.95 14.40 12.57
C TYR A 35 7.43 14.67 12.83
N SER A 36 7.98 14.04 13.87
CA SER A 36 9.43 13.88 13.95
C SER A 36 9.93 13.00 12.80
N THR A 37 11.22 13.11 12.46
CA THR A 37 11.84 12.24 11.43
C THR A 37 11.64 10.76 11.76
N GLU A 38 11.80 10.36 13.02
CA GLU A 38 11.63 8.98 13.47
C GLU A 38 10.19 8.48 13.31
N GLU A 39 9.20 9.31 13.63
CA GLU A 39 7.78 8.96 13.44
C GLU A 39 7.42 8.86 11.97
N TYR A 40 7.90 9.79 11.14
CA TYR A 40 7.69 9.77 9.71
C TYR A 40 8.29 8.50 9.08
N ASP A 41 9.52 8.15 9.42
CA ASP A 41 10.21 6.97 8.89
C ASP A 41 9.53 5.67 9.32
N ARG A 42 9.05 5.60 10.58
CA ARG A 42 8.25 4.46 11.06
C ARG A 42 6.95 4.32 10.26
N MET A 43 6.18 5.39 10.12
CA MET A 43 4.91 5.37 9.38
C MET A 43 5.11 5.02 7.90
N LEU A 44 6.19 5.52 7.28
CA LEU A 44 6.53 5.20 5.90
C LEU A 44 6.88 3.72 5.74
N THR A 45 7.58 3.14 6.72
CA THR A 45 7.90 1.71 6.76
C THR A 45 6.64 0.87 6.87
N GLU A 46 5.72 1.23 7.77
CA GLU A 46 4.42 0.55 7.93
C GLU A 46 3.59 0.56 6.64
N VAL A 47 3.52 1.70 5.93
CA VAL A 47 2.79 1.82 4.65
C VAL A 47 3.41 0.93 3.57
N LYS A 48 4.75 0.82 3.51
CA LYS A 48 5.45 -0.06 2.57
C LYS A 48 5.24 -1.54 2.89
N ASP A 49 5.26 -1.89 4.17
CA ASP A 49 5.05 -3.27 4.61
C ASP A 49 3.60 -3.74 4.38
N ASP A 50 2.60 -2.85 4.53
CA ASP A 50 1.21 -3.15 4.18
C ASP A 50 1.06 -3.43 2.67
N LEU A 51 1.65 -2.61 1.80
CA LEU A 51 1.65 -2.87 0.36
C LEU A 51 2.31 -4.21 0.03
N LYS A 52 3.50 -4.46 0.59
CA LYS A 52 4.23 -5.72 0.37
C LYS A 52 3.40 -6.93 0.81
N THR A 53 2.73 -6.84 1.94
CA THR A 53 1.86 -7.89 2.46
C THR A 53 0.70 -8.16 1.51
N ARG A 54 0.00 -7.11 1.04
CA ARG A 54 -1.12 -7.24 0.10
C ARG A 54 -0.72 -7.83 -1.26
N LEU A 55 0.48 -7.48 -1.75
CA LEU A 55 1.00 -8.03 -3.00
C LEU A 55 1.49 -9.48 -2.87
N LEU A 56 2.00 -9.89 -1.70
CA LEU A 56 2.53 -11.24 -1.47
C LEU A 56 1.49 -12.26 -0.98
N GLN A 57 0.35 -11.79 -0.44
CA GLN A 57 -0.74 -12.66 0.03
C GLN A 57 -1.66 -13.19 -1.08
N LYS A 58 -1.25 -13.08 -2.36
CA LYS A 58 -2.04 -13.50 -3.52
C LYS A 58 -1.37 -14.62 -4.30
#